data_AF-A0A0H5QDM7-F1
#
_entry.id   AF-A0A0H5QDM7-F1
#
_cell.length_a   1.000
_cell.length_b   1.000
_cell.length_c   1.000
_cell.angle_alpha   90.00
_cell.angle_beta   90.00
_cell.angle_gamma   90.00
#
_symmetry.space_group_name_H-M   'P 1'
#
loop_
_entity.id
_entity.type
_entity.pdbx_description
1 polymer ?
#
loop_
_entity_poly.entity_id
_entity_poly.type
_entity_poly.pdbx_seq_one_letter_code
_entity_poly.pdbx_strand_id
1 'polypeptide(L)'
;MKYKIAERNDQSMVNFKVDSVVKESAEAVLAGMGLNTSAYLGMCLRKLAQSRKIPFDLKVDPDFWVAEAQVSIAASYLKTGLFYEADHVRRGMLLAASNRITEATANLGEETALHGEDAEKINLMRCTMESLQKVLKSFDPQSPEQMLSFARDVHKIYEIDMLGLGESANLCTEPLSRISEDMEEILNDFFCSLETKEILKDLGLSVPPEDPTDRAEAVESYLRAVLDAYDSDSEQLSMRFVGSEFLISYAEKVSNEMANARESLKEGGAQE
;
A
#
# COMPACT_ATOMS: atom_id res chain seq x y z
N MET A 1 8.83 72.03 21.50
CA MET A 1 8.24 70.69 21.70
C MET A 1 9.34 69.67 21.48
N LYS A 2 9.90 69.09 22.55
CA LYS A 2 11.01 68.11 22.45
C LYS A 2 10.39 66.72 22.31
N TYR A 3 10.50 66.10 21.13
CA TYR A 3 10.16 64.69 20.98
C TYR A 3 11.24 63.86 21.69
N LYS A 4 10.87 63.22 22.82
CA LYS A 4 11.63 62.11 23.37
C LYS A 4 11.42 60.92 22.45
N ILE A 5 12.45 60.53 21.71
CA ILE A 5 12.50 59.21 21.07
C ILE A 5 12.64 58.22 22.24
N ALA A 6 11.61 57.42 22.47
CA ALA A 6 11.68 56.34 23.45
C ALA A 6 12.76 55.35 22.99
N GLU A 7 13.74 55.09 23.85
CA GLU A 7 14.68 53.99 23.66
C GLU A 7 13.89 52.68 23.68
N ARG A 8 13.60 52.12 22.50
CA ARG A 8 13.13 50.74 22.36
C ARG A 8 14.30 49.82 22.70
N ASN A 9 14.36 49.38 23.94
CA ASN A 9 15.14 48.19 24.31
C ASN A 9 14.22 46.96 24.26
N ASP A 10 13.60 46.71 23.11
CA ASP A 10 12.77 45.53 22.86
C ASP A 10 13.67 44.40 22.31
N GLN A 11 14.51 43.80 23.17
CA GLN A 11 15.19 42.56 22.80
C GLN A 11 14.17 41.42 22.78
N SER A 12 13.58 41.16 21.61
CA SER A 12 12.74 39.99 21.38
C SER A 12 13.60 38.73 21.37
N MET A 13 13.32 37.79 22.28
CA MET A 13 14.01 36.49 22.35
C MET A 13 13.40 35.52 21.34
N VAL A 14 14.24 34.87 20.53
CA VAL A 14 13.82 33.84 19.56
C VAL A 14 14.39 32.50 20.00
N ASN A 15 13.50 31.56 20.34
CA ASN A 15 13.87 30.19 20.69
C ASN A 15 13.47 29.26 19.55
N PHE A 16 14.42 28.47 19.04
CA PHE A 16 14.18 27.47 18.00
C PHE A 16 14.84 26.15 18.40
N LYS A 17 14.20 25.04 18.05
CA LYS A 17 14.74 23.69 18.26
C LYS A 17 15.48 23.27 16.99
N VAL A 18 16.66 22.72 17.14
CA VAL A 18 17.50 22.20 16.04
C VAL A 18 18.03 20.85 16.46
N ASP A 19 18.19 19.96 15.49
CA ASP A 19 18.94 18.72 15.66
C ASP A 19 20.37 18.98 16.17
N SER A 20 20.86 18.11 17.05
CA SER A 20 22.17 18.29 17.69
C SER A 20 23.33 18.22 16.71
N VAL A 21 23.26 17.36 15.70
CA VAL A 21 24.31 17.17 14.69
C VAL A 21 24.38 18.38 13.78
N VAL A 22 23.21 18.87 13.36
CA VAL A 22 23.09 20.07 12.51
C VAL A 22 23.62 21.31 13.25
N LYS A 23 23.32 21.44 14.55
CA LYS A 23 23.78 22.55 15.37
C LYS A 23 25.31 22.58 15.49
N GLU A 24 25.93 21.45 15.83
CA GLU A 24 27.38 21.35 16.02
C GLU A 24 28.14 21.67 14.72
N SER A 25 27.67 21.12 13.59
CA SER A 25 28.24 21.41 12.27
C SER A 25 28.14 22.90 11.92
N ALA A 26 26.97 23.52 12.14
CA ALA A 26 26.78 24.93 11.87
C ALA A 26 27.66 25.82 12.75
N GLU A 27 27.80 25.50 14.05
CA GLU A 27 28.67 26.23 14.97
C GLU A 27 30.15 26.13 14.58
N ALA A 28 30.62 24.96 14.14
CA ALA A 28 31.99 24.77 13.68
C ALA A 28 32.31 25.62 12.42
N VAL A 29 31.40 25.65 11.45
CA VAL A 29 31.57 26.45 10.22
C VAL A 29 31.52 27.94 10.52
N LEU A 30 30.55 28.39 11.32
CA LEU A 30 30.41 29.79 11.69
C LEU A 30 31.60 30.28 12.52
N ALA A 31 32.11 29.44 13.43
CA ALA A 31 33.31 29.74 14.21
C ALA A 31 34.54 29.91 13.29
N GLY A 32 34.67 29.08 12.24
CA GLY A 32 35.69 29.24 11.21
C GLY A 32 35.60 30.57 10.46
N MET A 33 34.42 31.18 10.39
CA MET A 33 34.17 32.50 9.80
C MET A 33 34.22 33.65 10.83
N GLY A 34 34.50 33.36 12.11
CA GLY A 34 34.51 34.35 13.19
C GLY A 34 33.12 34.83 13.61
N LEU A 35 32.07 34.06 13.33
CA LEU A 35 30.68 34.38 13.66
C LEU A 35 30.13 33.38 14.68
N ASN A 36 29.18 33.83 15.50
CA ASN A 36 28.36 32.93 16.31
C ASN A 36 26.97 32.79 15.67
N THR A 37 26.26 31.72 16.02
CA THR A 37 24.94 31.37 15.46
C THR A 37 23.92 32.51 15.63
N SER A 38 23.94 33.19 16.78
CA SER A 38 23.05 34.32 17.06
C SER A 38 23.33 35.54 16.16
N ALA A 39 24.59 35.86 15.91
CA ALA A 39 25.01 36.96 15.05
C ALA A 39 24.66 36.67 13.59
N TYR A 40 24.91 35.44 13.14
CA TYR A 40 24.53 35.00 11.80
C TYR A 40 23.01 35.07 11.58
N LEU A 41 22.22 34.58 12.55
CA LEU A 41 20.76 34.67 12.50
C LEU A 41 20.29 36.13 12.46
N GLY A 42 20.90 37.00 13.27
CA GLY A 42 20.62 38.44 13.28
C GLY A 42 20.92 39.11 11.93
N MET A 43 22.00 38.72 11.26
CA MET A 43 22.32 39.18 9.91
C MET A 43 21.27 38.72 8.89
N CYS A 44 20.84 37.46 8.95
CA CYS A 44 19.80 36.92 8.09
C CYS A 44 18.45 37.65 8.28
N LEU A 45 18.04 37.88 9.53
CA LEU A 45 16.81 38.62 9.85
C LEU A 45 16.87 40.07 9.38
N ARG A 46 18.02 40.73 9.54
CA ARG A 46 18.21 42.10 9.04
C ARG A 46 18.15 42.15 7.52
N LYS A 47 18.79 41.20 6.84
CA LYS A 47 18.73 41.11 5.38
C LYS A 47 17.31 40.82 4.90
N LEU A 48 16.59 39.90 5.54
CA LEU A 48 15.18 39.61 5.27
C LEU A 48 14.30 40.86 5.45
N ALA A 49 14.51 41.64 6.50
CA ALA A 49 13.76 42.88 6.73
C ALA A 49 14.03 43.94 5.65
N GLN A 50 15.26 44.02 5.14
CA GLN A 50 15.66 44.99 4.12
C GLN A 50 15.25 44.59 2.70
N SER A 51 15.51 43.35 2.31
CA SER A 51 15.28 42.86 0.94
C SER A 51 13.89 42.25 0.74
N ARG A 52 13.16 41.97 1.83
CA ARG A 52 11.93 41.13 1.84
C ARG A 52 12.11 39.78 1.13
N LYS A 53 13.35 39.34 0.99
CA LYS A 53 13.73 38.07 0.33
C LYS A 53 14.59 37.27 1.27
N ILE A 54 14.32 35.97 1.34
CA ILE A 54 15.09 35.02 2.11
C ILE A 54 16.56 35.05 1.63
N PRO A 55 17.55 35.18 2.54
CA PRO A 55 18.93 35.46 2.18
C PRO A 55 19.76 34.23 1.77
N PHE A 56 19.09 33.11 1.49
CA PHE A 56 19.66 31.87 0.98
C PHE A 56 18.91 31.47 -0.29
N ASP A 57 19.65 30.99 -1.29
CA ASP A 57 19.03 30.30 -2.42
C ASP A 57 18.62 28.92 -1.93
N LEU A 58 17.36 28.84 -1.46
CA LEU A 58 16.67 27.58 -1.32
C LEU A 58 16.50 27.01 -2.74
N LYS A 59 17.45 26.16 -3.14
CA LYS A 59 17.18 25.15 -4.16
C LYS A 59 16.21 24.16 -3.52
N VAL A 60 14.95 24.57 -3.45
CA VAL A 60 13.86 23.66 -3.14
C VAL A 60 13.76 22.78 -4.36
N ASP A 61 14.28 21.58 -4.27
CA ASP A 61 13.90 20.54 -5.21
C ASP A 61 12.45 20.15 -4.86
N PRO A 62 11.46 20.50 -5.70
CA PRO A 62 10.08 20.14 -5.43
C PRO A 62 9.93 18.62 -5.32
N ASP A 63 10.73 17.87 -6.07
CA ASP A 63 10.68 16.42 -6.14
C ASP A 63 11.20 15.80 -4.83
N PHE A 64 12.16 16.45 -4.16
CA PHE A 64 12.65 16.04 -2.84
C PHE A 64 11.54 16.07 -1.78
N TRP A 65 10.69 17.10 -1.75
CA TRP A 65 9.61 17.18 -0.74
C TRP A 65 8.46 16.23 -1.04
N VAL A 66 8.23 15.91 -2.30
CA VAL A 66 7.25 14.88 -2.71
C VAL A 66 7.73 13.51 -2.26
N ALA A 67 8.99 13.17 -2.53
CA ALA A 67 9.62 11.93 -2.08
C ALA A 67 9.62 11.82 -0.54
N GLU A 68 10.03 12.90 0.15
CA GLU A 68 10.06 12.95 1.62
C GLU A 68 8.65 12.79 2.23
N ALA A 69 7.61 13.35 1.59
CA ALA A 69 6.22 13.15 2.01
C ALA A 69 5.79 11.70 1.84
N GLN A 70 6.12 11.07 0.70
CA GLN A 70 5.83 9.66 0.43
C GLN A 70 6.53 8.74 1.44
N VAL A 71 7.83 8.93 1.67
CA VAL A 71 8.60 8.19 2.67
C VAL A 71 8.02 8.38 4.07
N SER A 72 7.53 9.58 4.41
CA SER A 72 6.89 9.84 5.70
C SER A 72 5.55 9.13 5.87
N ILE A 73 4.74 9.04 4.82
CA ILE A 73 3.49 8.28 4.83
C ILE A 73 3.81 6.78 4.99
N ALA A 74 4.72 6.25 4.17
CA ALA A 74 5.15 4.85 4.23
C ALA A 74 5.66 4.47 5.62
N ALA A 75 6.51 5.31 6.21
CA ALA A 75 7.02 5.11 7.55
C ALA A 75 5.92 5.12 8.62
N SER A 76 4.85 5.91 8.43
CA SER A 76 3.73 5.93 9.36
C SER A 76 2.90 4.65 9.28
N TYR A 77 2.68 4.12 8.08
CA TYR A 77 1.97 2.84 7.89
C TYR A 77 2.75 1.65 8.45
N LEU A 78 4.07 1.64 8.31
CA LEU A 78 4.93 0.62 8.91
C LEU A 78 4.93 0.69 10.45
N LYS A 79 5.01 1.90 11.03
CA LYS A 79 5.04 2.08 12.49
C LYS A 79 3.74 1.71 13.19
N THR A 80 2.62 1.99 12.53
CA THR A 80 1.28 1.72 13.08
C THR A 80 0.81 0.29 12.88
N GLY A 81 1.53 -0.51 12.07
CA GLY A 81 1.13 -1.87 11.74
C GLY A 81 0.14 -1.96 10.57
N LEU A 82 -0.36 -0.83 10.04
CA LEU A 82 -1.35 -0.82 8.97
C LEU A 82 -0.90 -1.61 7.72
N PHE A 83 0.38 -1.53 7.39
CA PHE A 83 0.96 -2.28 6.26
C PHE A 83 0.85 -3.81 6.45
N TYR A 84 1.03 -4.30 7.68
CA TYR A 84 0.96 -5.72 8.00
C TYR A 84 -0.46 -6.24 7.88
N GLU A 85 -1.41 -5.50 8.47
CA GLU A 85 -2.82 -5.86 8.41
C GLU A 85 -3.34 -5.80 6.97
N ALA A 86 -2.93 -4.79 6.19
CA ALA A 86 -3.29 -4.71 4.79
C ALA A 86 -2.75 -5.90 3.97
N ASP A 87 -1.50 -6.33 4.21
CA ASP A 87 -0.94 -7.50 3.53
C ASP A 87 -1.61 -8.80 4.00
N HIS A 88 -1.99 -8.89 5.27
CA HIS A 88 -2.73 -10.02 5.82
C HIS A 88 -4.10 -10.17 5.15
N VAL A 89 -4.86 -9.07 5.05
CA VAL A 89 -6.16 -9.01 4.36
C VAL A 89 -6.02 -9.42 2.90
N ARG A 90 -5.03 -8.88 2.19
CA ARG A 90 -4.74 -9.25 0.80
C ARG A 90 -4.47 -10.75 0.64
N ARG A 91 -3.64 -11.33 1.51
CA ARG A 91 -3.36 -12.78 1.48
C ARG A 91 -4.60 -13.60 1.83
N GLY A 92 -5.42 -13.14 2.78
CA GLY A 92 -6.69 -13.76 3.14
C GLY A 92 -7.62 -13.87 1.93
N MET A 93 -7.80 -12.77 1.19
CA MET A 93 -8.64 -12.74 -0.02
C MET A 93 -8.12 -13.71 -1.09
N LEU A 94 -6.80 -13.74 -1.34
CA LEU A 94 -6.19 -14.69 -2.28
C LEU A 94 -6.42 -16.15 -1.87
N LEU A 95 -6.24 -16.45 -0.58
CA LEU A 95 -6.39 -17.79 -0.05
C LEU A 95 -7.84 -18.26 -0.13
N ALA A 96 -8.80 -17.40 0.24
CA ALA A 96 -10.22 -17.68 0.13
C ALA A 96 -10.61 -18.04 -1.31
N ALA A 97 -10.20 -17.22 -2.28
CA ALA A 97 -10.42 -17.51 -3.70
C ALA A 97 -9.84 -18.87 -4.10
N SER A 98 -8.55 -19.10 -3.82
CA SER A 98 -7.85 -20.35 -4.16
C SER A 98 -8.53 -21.59 -3.57
N ASN A 99 -9.03 -21.50 -2.34
CA ASN A 99 -9.73 -22.61 -1.68
C ASN A 99 -11.03 -22.95 -2.40
N ARG A 100 -11.84 -21.95 -2.75
CA ARG A 100 -13.12 -22.14 -3.47
C ARG A 100 -12.95 -22.77 -4.85
N ILE A 101 -11.89 -22.39 -5.56
CA ILE A 101 -11.60 -23.00 -6.86
C ILE A 101 -11.12 -24.44 -6.71
N THR A 102 -10.33 -24.70 -5.67
CA THR A 102 -9.89 -26.07 -5.36
C THR A 102 -11.10 -26.95 -5.00
N GLU A 103 -12.03 -26.43 -4.21
CA GLU A 103 -13.31 -27.07 -3.87
C GLU A 103 -14.12 -27.38 -5.13
N ALA A 104 -14.34 -26.39 -6.00
CA ALA A 104 -15.04 -26.59 -7.28
C ALA A 104 -14.35 -27.65 -8.16
N THR A 105 -13.02 -27.68 -8.18
CA THR A 105 -12.24 -28.66 -8.95
C THR A 105 -12.33 -30.07 -8.36
N ALA A 106 -12.36 -30.20 -7.03
CA ALA A 106 -12.53 -31.48 -6.35
C ALA A 106 -13.93 -32.07 -6.60
N ASN A 107 -14.97 -31.24 -6.48
CA ASN A 107 -16.35 -31.64 -6.76
C ASN A 107 -16.52 -32.16 -8.20
N LEU A 108 -15.86 -31.51 -9.17
CA LEU A 108 -15.78 -32.00 -10.55
C LEU A 108 -15.14 -33.38 -10.63
N GLY A 109 -13.99 -33.56 -10.00
CA GLY A 109 -13.25 -34.81 -10.01
C GLY A 109 -14.08 -35.99 -9.51
N GLU A 110 -14.82 -35.81 -8.41
CA GLU A 110 -15.70 -36.83 -7.85
C GLU A 110 -16.86 -37.18 -8.80
N GLU A 111 -17.46 -36.18 -9.43
CA GLU A 111 -18.55 -36.39 -10.39
C GLU A 111 -18.08 -37.12 -11.66
N THR A 112 -16.88 -36.81 -12.16
CA THR A 112 -16.27 -37.51 -13.30
C THR A 112 -16.08 -39.01 -13.04
N ALA A 113 -15.79 -39.38 -11.79
CA ALA A 113 -15.53 -40.76 -11.39
C ALA A 113 -16.83 -41.57 -11.23
N LEU A 114 -17.96 -40.90 -10.96
CA LEU A 114 -19.25 -41.51 -10.67
C LEU A 114 -20.11 -41.74 -11.92
N HIS A 115 -20.14 -40.78 -12.86
CA HIS A 115 -21.23 -40.75 -13.86
C HIS A 115 -20.85 -41.11 -15.29
N GLY A 116 -19.57 -41.06 -15.69
CA GLY A 116 -19.11 -41.55 -17.01
C GLY A 116 -19.77 -40.95 -18.27
N GLU A 117 -20.75 -40.04 -18.15
CA GLU A 117 -21.50 -39.44 -19.24
C GLU A 117 -20.86 -38.11 -19.69
N ASP A 118 -20.74 -37.95 -21.02
CA ASP A 118 -20.12 -36.83 -21.74
C ASP A 118 -18.72 -36.43 -21.22
N ALA A 119 -17.79 -37.37 -21.30
CA ALA A 119 -16.36 -37.15 -21.05
C ALA A 119 -15.78 -35.91 -21.76
N GLU A 120 -16.32 -35.51 -22.93
CA GLU A 120 -15.92 -34.28 -23.62
C GLU A 120 -16.36 -32.99 -22.90
N LYS A 121 -17.61 -32.91 -22.42
CA LYS A 121 -18.11 -31.73 -21.68
C LYS A 121 -17.42 -31.60 -20.33
N ILE A 122 -17.24 -32.74 -19.65
CA ILE A 122 -16.52 -32.82 -18.38
C ILE A 122 -15.04 -32.44 -18.56
N ASN A 123 -14.38 -32.87 -19.64
CA ASN A 123 -13.02 -32.46 -19.95
C ASN A 123 -12.92 -30.96 -20.28
N LEU A 124 -13.88 -30.40 -21.01
CA LEU A 124 -13.93 -28.96 -21.28
C LEU A 124 -14.04 -28.17 -19.98
N MET A 125 -14.91 -28.59 -19.07
CA MET A 125 -15.12 -27.95 -17.76
C MET A 125 -13.89 -28.07 -16.86
N ARG A 126 -13.25 -29.24 -16.82
CA ARG A 126 -11.96 -29.43 -16.13
C ARG A 126 -10.87 -28.53 -16.71
N CYS A 127 -10.75 -28.43 -18.04
CA CYS A 127 -9.79 -27.53 -18.70
C CYS A 127 -10.08 -26.05 -18.38
N THR A 128 -11.36 -25.64 -18.33
CA THR A 128 -11.75 -24.29 -17.91
C THR A 128 -11.38 -24.03 -16.45
N MET A 129 -11.59 -24.98 -15.53
CA MET A 129 -11.20 -24.83 -14.12
C MET A 129 -9.69 -24.86 -13.90
N GLU A 130 -8.96 -25.71 -14.62
CA GLU A 130 -7.49 -25.70 -14.62
C GLU A 130 -6.96 -24.38 -15.19
N SER A 131 -7.62 -23.82 -16.19
CA SER A 131 -7.29 -22.50 -16.76
C SER A 131 -7.60 -21.39 -15.76
N LEU A 132 -8.74 -21.44 -15.05
CA LEU A 132 -9.04 -20.51 -13.97
C LEU A 132 -8.03 -20.65 -12.83
N GLN A 133 -7.67 -21.86 -12.39
CA GLN A 133 -6.62 -22.08 -11.40
C GLN A 133 -5.27 -21.51 -11.85
N LYS A 134 -4.92 -21.64 -13.14
CA LYS A 134 -3.72 -21.01 -13.71
C LYS A 134 -3.86 -19.49 -13.69
N VAL A 135 -5.01 -18.95 -14.09
CA VAL A 135 -5.31 -17.51 -14.06
C VAL A 135 -5.23 -16.97 -12.64
N LEU A 136 -5.68 -17.70 -11.60
CA LEU A 136 -5.51 -17.30 -10.20
C LEU A 136 -4.08 -17.41 -9.71
N LYS A 137 -3.34 -18.44 -10.11
CA LYS A 137 -1.91 -18.55 -9.81
C LYS A 137 -1.11 -17.45 -10.51
N SER A 138 -1.60 -16.97 -11.64
CA SER A 138 -1.08 -15.84 -12.39
C SER A 138 -1.86 -14.54 -12.12
N PHE A 139 -2.69 -14.47 -11.09
CA PHE A 139 -3.52 -13.29 -10.85
C PHE A 139 -2.65 -12.25 -10.13
N ASP A 140 -2.59 -11.01 -10.62
CA ASP A 140 -1.86 -9.93 -9.93
C ASP A 140 -2.74 -9.40 -8.78
N PRO A 141 -2.39 -9.65 -7.51
CA PRO A 141 -3.16 -9.18 -6.37
C PRO A 141 -3.08 -7.66 -6.15
N GLN A 142 -2.37 -6.91 -7.01
CA GLN A 142 -2.32 -5.44 -7.01
C GLN A 142 -3.41 -4.80 -7.90
N SER A 143 -4.57 -5.43 -8.06
CA SER A 143 -5.78 -4.73 -8.47
C SER A 143 -7.00 -5.39 -7.83
N PRO A 144 -7.50 -4.84 -6.71
CA PRO A 144 -8.75 -5.26 -6.08
C PRO A 144 -9.94 -5.15 -7.03
N GLU A 145 -9.92 -4.18 -7.94
CA GLU A 145 -10.85 -4.09 -9.05
C GLU A 145 -10.79 -5.32 -9.93
N GLN A 146 -9.59 -5.80 -10.31
CA GLN A 146 -9.46 -7.06 -11.04
C GLN A 146 -9.90 -8.26 -10.20
N MET A 147 -9.80 -8.20 -8.88
CA MET A 147 -10.07 -9.33 -7.97
C MET A 147 -11.58 -9.51 -7.81
N LEU A 148 -12.28 -8.41 -7.55
CA LEU A 148 -13.73 -8.33 -7.49
C LEU A 148 -14.36 -8.41 -8.89
N SER A 149 -13.74 -7.84 -9.92
CA SER A 149 -14.19 -8.02 -11.30
C SER A 149 -13.96 -9.44 -11.76
N PHE A 150 -12.85 -10.09 -11.41
CA PHE A 150 -12.62 -11.51 -11.70
C PHE A 150 -13.70 -12.34 -11.02
N ALA A 151 -13.99 -12.16 -9.73
CA ALA A 151 -15.07 -12.86 -9.05
C ALA A 151 -16.44 -12.63 -9.74
N ARG A 152 -16.73 -11.38 -10.15
CA ARG A 152 -17.97 -11.00 -10.85
C ARG A 152 -18.04 -11.50 -12.28
N ASP A 153 -16.93 -11.54 -12.99
CA ASP A 153 -16.84 -11.95 -14.40
C ASP A 153 -16.78 -13.47 -14.52
N VAL A 154 -16.17 -14.15 -13.54
CA VAL A 154 -16.33 -15.59 -13.28
C VAL A 154 -17.81 -15.89 -13.15
N HIS A 155 -18.55 -15.15 -12.32
CA HIS A 155 -20.01 -15.29 -12.21
C HIS A 155 -20.75 -15.07 -13.56
N LYS A 156 -20.35 -14.09 -14.38
CA LYS A 156 -20.98 -13.84 -15.69
C LYS A 156 -20.65 -14.87 -16.77
N ILE A 157 -19.44 -15.43 -16.77
CA ILE A 157 -19.04 -16.53 -17.67
C ILE A 157 -19.95 -17.74 -17.42
N TYR A 158 -20.49 -17.90 -16.20
CA TYR A 158 -21.45 -18.95 -15.84
C TYR A 158 -22.91 -18.65 -16.16
N GLU A 159 -23.33 -17.37 -16.26
CA GLU A 159 -24.68 -17.01 -16.73
C GLU A 159 -24.86 -17.27 -18.23
N ILE A 160 -23.75 -17.34 -18.99
CA ILE A 160 -23.75 -17.91 -20.33
C ILE A 160 -23.86 -19.42 -20.16
N ASP A 161 -25.10 -19.86 -19.95
CA ASP A 161 -25.63 -21.21 -20.04
C ASP A 161 -24.55 -22.21 -20.45
N MET A 162 -23.90 -22.83 -19.46
CA MET A 162 -22.96 -23.94 -19.64
C MET A 162 -23.74 -25.08 -20.29
N LEU A 163 -23.85 -24.97 -21.61
CA LEU A 163 -24.75 -25.60 -22.58
C LEU A 163 -25.23 -26.99 -22.15
N GLY A 164 -26.26 -27.05 -21.31
CA GLY A 164 -26.99 -28.27 -20.98
C GLY A 164 -26.36 -29.22 -19.94
N LEU A 165 -25.63 -28.69 -18.94
CA LEU A 165 -24.96 -29.50 -17.89
C LEU A 165 -25.78 -29.81 -16.62
N GLY A 166 -26.99 -29.26 -16.47
CA GLY A 166 -27.93 -29.69 -15.40
C GLY A 166 -27.38 -29.56 -13.96
N GLU A 167 -27.61 -30.57 -13.12
CA GLU A 167 -27.24 -30.56 -11.68
C GLU A 167 -25.72 -30.53 -11.43
N SER A 168 -24.91 -31.06 -12.36
CA SER A 168 -23.44 -31.05 -12.31
C SER A 168 -22.84 -29.64 -12.35
N ALA A 169 -23.57 -28.68 -12.94
CA ALA A 169 -23.16 -27.28 -12.94
C ALA A 169 -23.17 -26.70 -11.51
N ASN A 170 -24.14 -27.08 -10.67
CA ASN A 170 -24.33 -26.52 -9.33
C ASN A 170 -23.18 -26.87 -8.37
N LEU A 171 -22.59 -28.05 -8.52
CA LEU A 171 -21.46 -28.51 -7.70
C LEU A 171 -20.19 -27.67 -7.88
N CYS A 172 -20.12 -26.91 -8.98
CA CYS A 172 -18.99 -26.05 -9.32
C CYS A 172 -19.33 -24.56 -9.16
N THR A 173 -20.57 -24.18 -9.47
CA THR A 173 -21.00 -22.79 -9.43
C THR A 173 -21.19 -22.30 -8.00
N GLU A 174 -21.65 -23.14 -7.08
CA GLU A 174 -21.87 -22.74 -5.68
C GLU A 174 -20.57 -22.33 -4.95
N PRO A 175 -19.45 -23.09 -5.01
CA PRO A 175 -18.19 -22.63 -4.42
C PRO A 175 -17.68 -21.32 -5.06
N LEU A 176 -17.85 -21.15 -6.37
CA LEU A 176 -17.31 -20.01 -7.10
C LEU A 176 -18.14 -18.72 -6.87
N SER A 177 -19.45 -18.83 -6.71
CA SER A 177 -20.30 -17.67 -6.39
C SER A 177 -20.00 -17.11 -4.99
N ARG A 178 -19.48 -17.93 -4.08
CA ARG A 178 -19.11 -17.53 -2.71
C ARG A 178 -17.77 -16.78 -2.62
N ILE A 179 -16.97 -16.73 -3.69
CA ILE A 179 -15.68 -16.02 -3.67
C ILE A 179 -15.85 -14.55 -3.33
N SER A 180 -16.84 -13.87 -3.93
CA SER A 180 -17.10 -12.46 -3.63
C SER A 180 -17.56 -12.27 -2.18
N GLU A 181 -18.45 -13.14 -1.70
CA GLU A 181 -18.97 -13.09 -0.32
C GLU A 181 -17.82 -13.26 0.71
N ASP A 182 -16.95 -14.25 0.52
CA ASP A 182 -15.80 -14.48 1.40
C ASP A 182 -14.83 -13.28 1.38
N MET A 183 -14.58 -12.66 0.21
CA MET A 183 -13.73 -11.47 0.11
C MET A 183 -14.35 -10.26 0.81
N GLU A 184 -15.65 -10.05 0.63
CA GLU A 184 -16.39 -8.98 1.30
C GLU A 184 -16.39 -9.14 2.82
N GLU A 185 -16.55 -10.37 3.32
CA GLU A 185 -16.46 -10.69 4.75
C GLU A 185 -15.07 -10.32 5.32
N ILE A 186 -14.00 -10.73 4.64
CA ILE A 186 -12.62 -10.42 5.06
C ILE A 186 -12.37 -8.89 5.10
N LEU A 187 -12.85 -8.15 4.09
CA LEU A 187 -12.73 -6.69 4.06
C LEU A 187 -13.54 -6.05 5.19
N ASN A 188 -14.76 -6.54 5.43
CA ASN A 188 -15.63 -6.05 6.48
C ASN A 188 -15.02 -6.28 7.87
N ASP A 189 -14.46 -7.45 8.12
CA ASP A 189 -13.80 -7.78 9.38
C ASP A 189 -12.62 -6.84 9.65
N PHE A 190 -11.79 -6.59 8.64
CA PHE A 190 -10.66 -5.66 8.75
C PHE A 190 -11.12 -4.24 9.10
N PHE A 191 -12.03 -3.65 8.32
CA PHE A 191 -12.47 -2.27 8.55
C PHE A 191 -13.40 -2.11 9.76
N CYS A 192 -14.07 -3.18 10.19
CA CYS A 192 -14.93 -3.17 11.38
C CYS A 192 -14.16 -3.42 12.68
N SER A 193 -12.94 -3.97 12.62
CA SER A 193 -12.12 -4.24 13.79
C SER A 193 -11.84 -2.96 14.59
N LEU A 194 -11.78 -3.08 15.92
CA LEU A 194 -11.47 -1.95 16.80
C LEU A 194 -10.04 -1.43 16.55
N GLU A 195 -9.09 -2.36 16.37
CA GLU A 195 -7.68 -2.08 16.14
C GLU A 195 -7.47 -1.28 14.86
N THR A 196 -8.03 -1.72 13.74
CA THR A 196 -7.94 -0.99 12.46
C THR A 196 -8.59 0.38 12.56
N LYS A 197 -9.74 0.51 13.23
CA LYS A 197 -10.40 1.81 13.43
C LYS A 197 -9.54 2.78 14.24
N GLU A 198 -8.84 2.29 15.25
CA GLU A 198 -7.89 3.09 16.05
C GLU A 198 -6.68 3.50 15.21
N ILE A 199 -6.08 2.57 14.46
CA ILE A 199 -4.96 2.84 13.55
C ILE A 199 -5.32 3.90 12.50
N LEU A 200 -6.48 3.75 11.84
CA LEU A 200 -6.93 4.71 10.82
C LEU A 200 -7.16 6.09 11.43
N LYS A 201 -7.75 6.15 12.62
CA LYS A 201 -7.97 7.42 13.34
C LYS A 201 -6.65 8.10 13.71
N ASP A 202 -5.66 7.35 14.19
CA ASP A 202 -4.34 7.87 14.55
C ASP A 202 -3.58 8.42 13.34
N LEU A 203 -3.79 7.81 12.16
CA LEU A 203 -3.25 8.27 10.88
C LEU A 203 -4.07 9.41 10.25
N GLY A 204 -5.20 9.81 10.84
CA GLY A 204 -6.11 10.83 10.30
C GLY A 204 -6.85 10.37 9.04
N LEU A 205 -6.94 9.06 8.80
CA LEU A 205 -7.66 8.45 7.70
C LEU A 205 -9.12 8.20 8.07
N SER A 206 -10.02 8.38 7.11
CA SER A 206 -11.42 7.97 7.26
C SER A 206 -11.57 6.49 6.95
N VAL A 207 -12.50 5.82 7.64
CA VAL A 207 -12.95 4.49 7.21
C VAL A 207 -13.60 4.64 5.82
N PRO A 208 -13.17 3.87 4.82
CA PRO A 208 -13.77 3.90 3.49
C PRO A 208 -15.26 3.51 3.53
N PRO A 209 -16.04 3.88 2.50
CA PRO A 209 -17.45 3.51 2.36
C PRO A 209 -17.70 2.00 2.54
N GLU A 210 -18.96 1.61 2.74
CA GLU A 210 -19.34 0.19 2.82
C GLU A 210 -19.21 -0.56 1.48
N ASP A 211 -18.95 0.16 0.38
CA ASP A 211 -18.69 -0.49 -0.90
C ASP A 211 -17.41 -1.33 -0.83
N PRO A 212 -17.45 -2.61 -1.22
CA PRO A 212 -16.30 -3.50 -1.13
C PRO A 212 -15.18 -3.09 -2.09
N THR A 213 -15.50 -2.44 -3.20
CA THR A 213 -14.50 -1.94 -4.16
C THR A 213 -13.67 -0.83 -3.52
N ASP A 214 -14.35 0.16 -2.91
CA ASP A 214 -13.69 1.27 -2.22
C ASP A 214 -12.81 0.77 -1.06
N ARG A 215 -13.29 -0.24 -0.32
CA ARG A 215 -12.55 -0.87 0.79
C ARG A 215 -11.29 -1.58 0.30
N ALA A 216 -11.42 -2.33 -0.79
CA ALA A 216 -10.31 -3.08 -1.33
C ALA A 216 -9.26 -2.15 -1.97
N GLU A 217 -9.69 -1.07 -2.63
CA GLU A 217 -8.81 0.00 -3.12
C GLU A 217 -8.04 0.69 -1.98
N ALA A 218 -8.70 0.93 -0.84
CA ALA A 218 -8.03 1.50 0.33
C ALA A 218 -6.93 0.59 0.89
N VAL A 219 -7.20 -0.72 1.05
CA VAL A 219 -6.20 -1.72 1.47
C VAL A 219 -4.99 -1.69 0.54
N GLU A 220 -5.25 -1.65 -0.76
CA GLU A 220 -4.21 -1.58 -1.76
C GLU A 220 -3.40 -0.28 -1.69
N SER A 221 -4.06 0.87 -1.53
CA SER A 221 -3.39 2.16 -1.41
C SER A 221 -2.40 2.16 -0.24
N TYR A 222 -2.73 1.48 0.86
CA TYR A 222 -1.83 1.34 2.01
C TYR A 222 -0.59 0.51 1.67
N LEU A 223 -0.75 -0.57 0.90
CA LEU A 223 0.35 -1.40 0.43
C LEU A 223 1.24 -0.65 -0.55
N ARG A 224 0.65 -0.05 -1.60
CA ARG A 224 1.39 0.71 -2.63
C ARG A 224 2.21 1.84 -2.04
N ALA A 225 1.65 2.61 -1.11
CA ALA A 225 2.37 3.71 -0.48
C ALA A 225 3.70 3.27 0.16
N VAL A 226 3.75 2.07 0.76
CA VAL A 226 4.97 1.52 1.36
C VAL A 226 5.90 0.92 0.30
N LEU A 227 5.35 0.15 -0.63
CA LEU A 227 6.14 -0.53 -1.67
C LEU A 227 6.78 0.48 -2.64
N ASP A 228 6.04 1.50 -3.08
CA ASP A 228 6.56 2.54 -3.97
C ASP A 228 7.69 3.34 -3.31
N ALA A 229 7.54 3.65 -2.02
CA ALA A 229 8.56 4.33 -1.23
C ALA A 229 9.79 3.43 -0.99
N TYR A 230 9.59 2.12 -0.82
CA TYR A 230 10.68 1.17 -0.73
C TYR A 230 11.45 1.08 -2.05
N ASP A 231 10.75 0.94 -3.17
CA ASP A 231 11.36 0.79 -4.49
C ASP A 231 12.08 2.09 -4.94
N SER A 232 11.52 3.26 -4.62
CA SER A 232 12.06 4.56 -5.04
C SER A 232 13.11 5.13 -4.09
N ASP A 233 12.92 4.97 -2.77
CA ASP A 233 13.68 5.68 -1.73
C ASP A 233 14.07 4.76 -0.55
N SER A 234 14.44 3.51 -0.82
CA SER A 234 14.79 2.50 0.19
C SER A 234 15.77 2.97 1.27
N GLU A 235 16.81 3.72 0.90
CA GLU A 235 17.82 4.24 1.84
C GLU A 235 17.20 5.23 2.84
N GLN A 236 16.39 6.17 2.34
CA GLN A 236 15.73 7.17 3.18
C GLN A 236 14.70 6.53 4.10
N LEU A 237 13.94 5.57 3.58
CA LEU A 237 13.00 4.80 4.37
C LEU A 237 13.73 4.01 5.47
N SER A 238 14.83 3.32 5.14
CA SER A 238 15.63 2.53 6.08
C SER A 238 16.21 3.36 7.22
N MET A 239 16.66 4.59 6.94
CA MET A 239 17.17 5.49 7.99
C MET A 239 16.12 5.83 9.06
N ARG A 240 14.82 5.70 8.78
CA ARG A 240 13.76 5.96 9.76
C ARG A 240 13.51 4.80 10.74
N PHE A 241 14.18 3.67 10.53
CA PHE A 241 13.97 2.42 11.25
C PHE A 241 15.27 1.80 11.79
N VAL A 242 16.28 2.62 12.09
CA VAL A 242 17.51 2.17 12.76
C VAL A 242 17.15 1.52 14.11
N GLY A 243 17.49 0.24 14.30
CA GLY A 243 17.10 -0.58 15.45
C GLY A 243 15.72 -1.25 15.34
N SER A 244 15.06 -1.18 14.18
CA SER A 244 13.83 -1.87 13.85
C SER A 244 13.86 -2.33 12.38
N GLU A 245 15.00 -2.88 11.96
CA GLU A 245 15.28 -3.28 10.59
C GLU A 245 14.30 -4.35 10.08
N PHE A 246 13.68 -5.10 10.99
CA PHE A 246 12.65 -6.10 10.67
C PHE A 246 11.43 -5.51 9.95
N LEU A 247 11.14 -4.23 10.14
CA LEU A 247 10.02 -3.57 9.46
C LEU A 247 10.30 -3.38 7.96
N ILE A 248 11.54 -3.04 7.63
CA ILE A 248 12.00 -2.87 6.25
C ILE A 248 12.18 -4.22 5.57
N SER A 249 12.73 -5.22 6.27
CA SER A 249 12.87 -6.57 5.69
C SER A 249 11.52 -7.22 5.40
N TYR A 250 10.46 -6.85 6.14
CA TYR A 250 9.11 -7.27 5.82
C TYR A 250 8.59 -6.63 4.52
N ALA A 251 8.79 -5.32 4.34
CA ALA A 251 8.43 -4.64 3.09
C ALA A 251 9.19 -5.23 1.89
N GLU A 252 10.49 -5.50 2.04
CA GLU A 252 11.30 -6.20 1.04
C GLU A 252 10.74 -7.58 0.69
N LYS A 253 10.38 -8.38 1.71
CA LYS A 253 9.78 -9.70 1.51
C LYS A 253 8.48 -9.59 0.69
N VAL A 254 7.59 -8.67 1.06
CA VAL A 254 6.32 -8.46 0.34
C VAL A 254 6.57 -8.00 -1.10
N SER A 255 7.52 -7.07 -1.31
CA SER A 255 7.91 -6.59 -2.65
C SER A 255 8.42 -7.76 -3.52
N ASN A 256 9.34 -8.57 -3.01
CA ASN A 256 9.88 -9.73 -3.72
C ASN A 256 8.82 -10.78 -4.05
N GLU A 257 7.91 -11.09 -3.11
CA GLU A 257 6.82 -12.02 -3.35
C GLU A 257 5.87 -11.53 -4.47
N MET A 258 5.59 -10.23 -4.50
CA MET A 258 4.77 -9.62 -5.56
C MET A 258 5.50 -9.56 -6.91
N ALA A 259 6.80 -9.26 -6.91
CA ALA A 259 7.63 -9.27 -8.12
C ALA A 259 7.70 -10.67 -8.74
N ASN A 260 7.93 -11.71 -7.92
CA ASN A 260 7.98 -13.10 -8.37
C ASN A 260 6.64 -13.57 -8.96
N ALA A 261 5.51 -13.14 -8.38
CA ALA A 261 4.18 -13.41 -8.94
C ALA A 261 4.01 -12.79 -10.34
N ARG A 262 4.51 -11.56 -10.54
CA ARG A 262 4.49 -10.86 -11.84
C ARG A 262 5.42 -11.43 -12.89
N GLU A 263 6.57 -11.97 -12.51
CA GLU A 263 7.48 -12.63 -13.45
C GLU A 263 6.95 -13.97 -13.93
N SER A 264 6.37 -14.77 -13.03
CA SER A 264 5.68 -16.03 -13.36
C SER A 264 4.54 -15.82 -14.37
N LEU A 265 3.91 -14.65 -14.30
CA LEU A 265 2.86 -14.15 -15.20
C LEU A 265 3.38 -13.89 -16.63
N LYS A 266 4.57 -13.30 -16.77
CA LYS A 266 5.19 -12.97 -18.06
C LYS A 266 5.73 -14.20 -18.78
N GLU A 267 6.28 -15.16 -18.04
CA GLU A 267 6.80 -16.40 -18.62
C GLU A 267 5.68 -17.34 -19.11
N GLY A 268 4.53 -17.36 -18.42
CA GLY A 268 3.35 -18.12 -18.86
C GLY A 268 2.67 -17.61 -20.14
N GLY A 269 2.85 -16.32 -20.47
CA GLY A 269 2.34 -15.69 -21.70
C GLY A 269 3.29 -15.75 -22.91
N ALA A 270 4.52 -16.23 -22.73
CA ALA A 270 5.53 -16.33 -23.79
C ALA A 270 5.66 -17.74 -24.40
N GLN A 271 4.78 -18.67 -24.01
CA GLN A 271 4.74 -20.06 -24.51
C GLN A 271 3.54 -20.39 -25.41
N GLU A 272 2.87 -19.39 -26.01
CA GLU A 272 1.96 -19.62 -27.15
C GLU A 272 2.70 -19.65 -28.50
#